data_AF-A0AAD7XXE6-F1
#
_entry.id   AF-A0AAD7XXE6-F1
#
_cell.length_a   1.000
_cell.length_b   1.000
_cell.length_c   1.000
_cell.angle_alpha   90.00
_cell.angle_beta   90.00
_cell.angle_gamma   90.00
#
_symmetry.space_group_name_H-M   'P 1'
#
loop_
_entity.id
_entity.type
_entity.pdbx_description
1 polymer ?
#
loop_
_entity_poly.entity_id
_entity_poly.type
_entity_poly.pdbx_seq_one_letter_code
_entity_poly.pdbx_strand_id
1 'polypeptide(L)'
;MTDSIWNDLCQQPILIASSEKYTTLVNDATTQLPQLIESILSTLNRRAIGLSKLANFEAALRDAKVMQQIAPSSAFGYLCAASIYNAQGKLRQVIDICNKGLNAIDTNDPAYVTLQLAKEDAEHHASKHVDFIKQLPVEVVTTTLIPMLANDLPLPSLTPCPYLHVSNLWRDYILQSTNGLRFETGDKEEEEDPEKCSQLIRFSRHIKSLHVRRYSKGTWLSDLFSSNDFSSLQEL
;
A
#
# COMPACT_ATOMS: atom_id res chain seq x y z
N MET A 1 -11.24 -22.55 -10.51
CA MET A 1 -10.63 -22.01 -11.75
C MET A 1 -11.76 -21.45 -12.57
N THR A 2 -11.82 -20.13 -12.73
CA THR A 2 -12.72 -19.52 -13.70
C THR A 2 -11.98 -19.57 -15.03
N ASP A 3 -12.44 -20.41 -15.95
CA ASP A 3 -11.93 -20.41 -17.32
C ASP A 3 -12.09 -18.99 -17.87
N SER A 4 -10.96 -18.39 -18.28
CA SER A 4 -10.95 -17.05 -18.84
C SER A 4 -11.68 -17.12 -20.18
N ILE A 5 -12.72 -16.29 -20.37
CA ILE A 5 -13.42 -16.12 -21.65
C ILE A 5 -12.43 -15.91 -22.81
N TRP A 6 -11.26 -15.35 -22.51
CA TRP A 6 -10.18 -15.10 -23.47
C TRP A 6 -9.41 -16.35 -23.89
N ASN A 7 -9.28 -17.36 -23.02
CA ASN A 7 -8.67 -18.64 -23.39
C ASN A 7 -9.55 -19.40 -24.38
N ASP A 8 -10.87 -19.38 -24.18
CA ASP A 8 -11.84 -20.05 -25.06
C ASP A 8 -11.87 -19.41 -26.45
N LEU A 9 -11.72 -18.08 -26.53
CA LEU A 9 -11.68 -17.34 -27.78
C LEU A 9 -10.55 -17.79 -28.72
N CYS A 10 -9.42 -18.24 -28.17
CA CYS A 10 -8.26 -18.66 -28.97
C CYS A 10 -8.28 -20.15 -29.37
N GLN A 11 -9.24 -20.93 -28.87
CA GLN A 11 -9.34 -22.36 -29.21
C GLN A 11 -10.02 -22.53 -30.56
N GLN A 12 -9.55 -23.49 -31.36
CA GLN A 12 -10.25 -23.86 -32.59
C GLN A 12 -11.62 -24.45 -32.26
N PRO A 13 -12.72 -23.89 -32.79
CA PRO A 13 -14.05 -24.40 -32.54
C PRO A 13 -14.26 -25.75 -33.25
N ILE A 14 -15.03 -26.64 -32.63
CA ILE A 14 -15.45 -27.90 -33.25
C ILE A 14 -16.47 -27.59 -34.35
N LEU A 15 -16.13 -27.94 -35.60
CA LEU A 15 -17.01 -27.71 -36.76
C LEU A 15 -17.91 -28.93 -37.02
N ILE A 16 -19.23 -28.74 -36.92
CA ILE A 16 -20.24 -29.81 -37.09
C ILE A 16 -20.62 -30.03 -38.57
N ALA A 17 -20.45 -29.01 -39.41
CA ALA A 17 -20.67 -29.08 -40.85
C ALA A 17 -19.46 -28.45 -41.56
N SER A 18 -18.93 -29.13 -42.58
CA SER A 18 -17.75 -28.67 -43.32
C SER A 18 -18.15 -28.16 -44.72
N SER A 19 -17.89 -26.87 -44.93
CA SER A 19 -17.80 -26.27 -46.26
C SER A 19 -16.41 -25.68 -46.33
N GLU A 20 -15.63 -26.04 -47.34
CA GLU A 20 -14.24 -25.63 -47.49
C GLU A 20 -14.06 -24.11 -47.30
N LYS A 21 -14.94 -23.30 -47.93
CA LYS A 21 -14.95 -21.84 -47.81
C LYS A 21 -15.17 -21.33 -46.38
N TYR A 22 -16.05 -21.94 -45.62
CA TYR A 22 -16.36 -21.47 -44.26
C TYR A 22 -15.37 -22.02 -43.24
N THR A 23 -14.83 -23.22 -43.46
CA THR A 23 -13.75 -23.79 -42.65
C THR A 23 -12.48 -22.94 -42.75
N THR A 24 -12.08 -22.51 -43.96
CA THR A 24 -10.93 -21.61 -44.12
C THR A 24 -11.16 -20.27 -43.44
N LEU A 25 -12.33 -19.66 -43.59
CA LEU A 25 -12.67 -18.40 -42.92
C LEU A 25 -12.60 -18.50 -41.39
N VAL A 26 -13.10 -19.59 -40.79
CA VAL A 26 -13.02 -19.80 -39.34
C VAL A 26 -11.58 -19.99 -38.88
N ASN A 27 -10.78 -20.76 -39.62
CA ASN A 27 -9.36 -20.96 -39.29
C ASN A 27 -8.56 -19.66 -39.39
N ASP A 28 -8.77 -18.88 -40.46
CA ASP A 28 -8.09 -17.59 -40.66
C ASP A 28 -8.46 -16.59 -39.54
N ALA A 29 -9.73 -16.54 -39.14
CA ALA A 29 -10.15 -15.68 -38.03
C ALA A 29 -9.56 -16.14 -36.69
N THR A 30 -9.57 -17.45 -36.41
CA THR A 30 -9.04 -18.02 -35.16
C THR A 30 -7.55 -17.77 -35.02
N THR A 31 -6.79 -17.88 -36.11
CA THR A 31 -5.33 -17.62 -36.11
C THR A 31 -4.97 -16.14 -35.95
N GLN A 32 -5.89 -15.21 -36.25
CA GLN A 32 -5.69 -13.77 -36.03
C GLN A 32 -5.97 -13.31 -34.59
N LEU A 33 -6.81 -14.03 -33.84
CA LEU A 33 -7.20 -13.64 -32.47
C LEU A 33 -6.02 -13.50 -31.50
N PRO A 34 -5.01 -14.39 -31.48
CA PRO A 34 -3.83 -14.22 -30.62
C PRO A 34 -3.09 -12.90 -30.87
N GLN A 35 -2.91 -12.51 -32.14
CA GLN A 35 -2.22 -11.26 -32.51
C GLN A 35 -3.00 -10.03 -32.04
N LEU A 36 -4.32 -10.06 -32.12
CA LEU A 36 -5.19 -8.99 -31.61
C LEU A 36 -5.08 -8.88 -30.08
N ILE A 37 -5.06 -10.01 -29.38
CA ILE A 37 -4.88 -10.04 -27.92
C ILE A 37 -3.51 -9.46 -27.53
N GLU A 38 -2.43 -9.86 -28.20
CA GLU A 38 -1.10 -9.29 -27.97
C GLU A 38 -1.07 -7.77 -28.21
N SER A 39 -1.74 -7.31 -29.27
CA SER A 39 -1.86 -5.88 -29.58
C SER A 39 -2.61 -5.11 -28.48
N ILE A 40 -3.72 -5.66 -27.97
CA ILE A 40 -4.49 -5.08 -26.86
C ILE A 40 -3.61 -5.01 -25.60
N LEU A 41 -2.95 -6.11 -25.23
CA LEU A 41 -2.05 -6.16 -24.08
C LEU A 41 -0.92 -5.13 -24.20
N SER A 42 -0.27 -5.04 -25.35
CA SER A 42 0.81 -4.08 -25.63
C SER A 42 0.32 -2.63 -25.51
N THR A 43 -0.88 -2.34 -26.02
CA THR A 43 -1.50 -1.02 -25.95
C THR A 43 -1.85 -0.63 -24.52
N LEU A 44 -2.45 -1.56 -23.76
CA LEU A 44 -2.74 -1.36 -22.34
C LEU A 44 -1.45 -1.11 -21.54
N ASN A 45 -0.39 -1.87 -21.78
CA ASN A 45 0.88 -1.67 -21.09
C ASN A 45 1.48 -0.28 -21.37
N ARG A 46 1.49 0.17 -22.63
CA ARG A 46 1.97 1.53 -22.98
C ARG A 46 1.13 2.60 -22.29
N ARG A 47 -0.19 2.44 -22.26
CA ARG A 47 -1.10 3.38 -21.58
C ARG A 47 -0.84 3.39 -20.07
N ALA A 48 -0.68 2.24 -19.44
CA ALA A 48 -0.38 2.11 -18.02
C ALA A 48 0.96 2.77 -17.64
N ILE A 49 1.99 2.62 -18.48
CA ILE A 49 3.27 3.32 -18.32
C ILE A 49 3.07 4.84 -18.39
N GLY A 50 2.36 5.34 -19.41
CA GLY A 50 2.07 6.77 -19.56
C GLY A 50 1.30 7.34 -18.36
N LEU A 51 0.24 6.65 -17.93
CA LEU A 51 -0.55 7.00 -16.77
C LEU A 51 0.29 7.04 -15.49
N SER A 52 1.21 6.09 -15.31
CA SER A 52 2.12 6.05 -14.17
C SER A 52 3.11 7.23 -14.16
N LYS A 53 3.62 7.63 -15.34
CA LYS A 53 4.46 8.83 -15.47
C LYS A 53 3.70 10.12 -15.16
N LEU A 54 2.38 10.13 -15.34
CA LEU A 54 1.49 11.21 -14.95
C LEU A 54 0.95 11.08 -13.51
N ALA A 55 1.53 10.18 -12.71
CA ALA A 55 1.08 9.85 -11.35
C ALA A 55 -0.39 9.39 -11.22
N ASN A 56 -1.05 9.04 -12.34
CA ASN A 56 -2.39 8.47 -12.36
C ASN A 56 -2.34 6.95 -12.15
N PHE A 57 -1.84 6.57 -10.96
CA PHE A 57 -1.55 5.18 -10.63
C PHE A 57 -2.79 4.29 -10.57
N GLU A 58 -3.94 4.83 -10.16
CA GLU A 58 -5.18 4.06 -10.10
C GLU A 58 -5.64 3.62 -11.49
N ALA A 59 -5.62 4.54 -12.47
CA ALA A 59 -5.94 4.21 -13.85
C ALA A 59 -4.94 3.21 -14.46
N ALA A 60 -3.64 3.38 -14.17
CA ALA A 60 -2.62 2.44 -14.61
C ALA A 60 -2.83 1.03 -14.03
N LEU A 61 -3.19 0.93 -12.75
CA LEU A 61 -3.49 -0.35 -12.09
C LEU A 61 -4.76 -1.00 -12.65
N ARG A 62 -5.76 -0.21 -13.07
CA ARG A 62 -6.92 -0.75 -13.80
C ARG A 62 -6.50 -1.39 -15.12
N ASP A 63 -5.61 -0.76 -15.87
CA ASP A 63 -5.07 -1.34 -17.11
C ASP A 63 -4.33 -2.65 -16.86
N ALA A 64 -3.42 -2.68 -15.88
CA ALA A 64 -2.70 -3.89 -15.50
C ALA A 64 -3.63 -5.02 -15.04
N LYS A 65 -4.72 -4.68 -14.34
CA LYS A 65 -5.75 -5.64 -13.92
C LYS A 65 -6.51 -6.22 -15.13
N VAL A 66 -6.85 -5.39 -16.11
CA VAL A 66 -7.47 -5.87 -17.36
C VAL A 66 -6.51 -6.81 -18.10
N MET A 67 -5.20 -6.49 -18.15
CA MET A 67 -4.21 -7.38 -18.74
C MET A 67 -4.17 -8.75 -18.05
N GLN A 68 -4.24 -8.80 -16.71
CA GLN A 68 -4.32 -10.05 -15.94
C GLN A 68 -5.62 -10.83 -16.22
N GLN A 69 -6.73 -10.14 -16.53
CA GLN A 69 -7.98 -10.81 -16.90
C GLN A 69 -7.93 -11.39 -18.32
N ILE A 70 -7.29 -10.66 -19.25
CA ILE A 70 -7.13 -11.10 -20.64
C ILE A 70 -6.20 -12.31 -20.73
N ALA A 71 -5.06 -12.26 -20.05
CA ALA A 71 -4.05 -13.31 -20.09
C ALA A 71 -3.58 -13.69 -18.66
N PRO A 72 -4.39 -14.45 -17.90
CA PRO A 72 -4.11 -14.75 -16.50
C PRO A 72 -2.86 -15.61 -16.28
N SER A 73 -2.49 -16.42 -17.28
CA SER A 73 -1.29 -17.26 -17.30
C SER A 73 -0.08 -16.56 -17.93
N SER A 74 -0.20 -15.28 -18.31
CA SER A 74 0.92 -14.48 -18.80
C SER A 74 1.48 -13.60 -17.69
N ALA A 75 2.81 -13.54 -17.58
CA ALA A 75 3.49 -12.67 -16.62
C ALA A 75 3.24 -11.16 -16.87
N PHE A 76 2.81 -10.78 -18.07
CA PHE A 76 2.84 -9.40 -18.56
C PHE A 76 1.99 -8.44 -17.72
N GLY A 77 0.76 -8.85 -17.35
CA GLY A 77 -0.11 -8.05 -16.49
C GLY A 77 0.39 -7.93 -15.05
N TYR A 78 1.07 -8.94 -14.53
CA TYR A 78 1.66 -8.93 -13.18
C TYR A 78 2.90 -8.04 -13.12
N LEU A 79 3.79 -8.14 -14.12
CA LEU A 79 4.97 -7.28 -14.24
C LEU A 79 4.60 -5.81 -14.42
N CYS A 80 3.55 -5.52 -15.20
CA CYS A 80 3.01 -4.17 -15.33
C CYS A 80 2.57 -3.62 -13.96
N ALA A 81 1.75 -4.38 -13.22
CA ALA A 81 1.32 -3.98 -11.88
C ALA A 81 2.49 -3.84 -10.89
N ALA A 82 3.47 -4.74 -10.92
CA ALA A 82 4.67 -4.67 -10.10
C ALA A 82 5.45 -3.37 -10.36
N SER A 83 5.66 -3.00 -11.62
CA SER A 83 6.31 -1.75 -12.00
C SER A 83 5.55 -0.51 -11.47
N ILE A 84 4.21 -0.53 -11.56
CA ILE A 84 3.35 0.56 -11.09
C ILE A 84 3.40 0.70 -9.55
N TYR A 85 3.41 -0.41 -8.81
CA TYR A 85 3.57 -0.38 -7.35
C TYR A 85 4.97 0.06 -6.95
N ASN A 86 6.00 -0.37 -7.68
CA ASN A 86 7.37 0.06 -7.42
C ASN A 86 7.53 1.57 -7.60
N ALA A 87 6.91 2.15 -8.64
CA ALA A 87 6.89 3.60 -8.86
C ALA A 87 6.20 4.39 -7.73
N GLN A 88 5.35 3.75 -6.93
CA GLN A 88 4.70 4.33 -5.74
C GLN A 88 5.50 4.10 -4.45
N GLY A 89 6.63 3.38 -4.48
CA GLY A 89 7.36 2.93 -3.28
C GLY A 89 6.62 1.85 -2.48
N LYS A 90 5.61 1.20 -3.08
CA LYS A 90 4.72 0.23 -2.42
C LYS A 90 5.31 -1.19 -2.50
N LEU A 91 6.46 -1.39 -1.86
CA LEU A 91 7.24 -2.63 -1.96
C LEU A 91 6.47 -3.90 -1.55
N ARG A 92 5.62 -3.83 -0.52
CA ARG A 92 4.80 -4.97 -0.11
C ARG A 92 3.84 -5.41 -1.22
N GLN A 93 3.23 -4.45 -1.91
CA GLN A 93 2.33 -4.73 -3.03
C GLN A 93 3.09 -5.27 -4.26
N VAL A 94 4.36 -4.87 -4.46
CA VAL A 94 5.24 -5.49 -5.47
C VAL A 94 5.44 -6.97 -5.16
N ILE A 95 5.79 -7.31 -3.91
CA ILE A 95 5.99 -8.71 -3.47
C ILE A 95 4.69 -9.51 -3.65
N ASP A 96 3.56 -8.97 -3.20
CA ASP A 96 2.26 -9.64 -3.29
C ASP A 96 1.85 -9.94 -4.74
N ILE A 97 2.03 -8.98 -5.66
CA ILE A 97 1.65 -9.17 -7.06
C ILE A 97 2.63 -10.09 -7.80
N CYS A 98 3.92 -10.06 -7.45
CA CYS A 98 4.89 -10.99 -8.01
C CYS A 98 4.60 -12.43 -7.57
N ASN A 99 4.28 -12.65 -6.29
CA ASN A 99 3.85 -13.96 -5.80
C ASN A 99 2.59 -14.45 -6.52
N LYS A 100 1.60 -13.57 -6.76
CA LYS A 100 0.42 -13.92 -7.56
C LYS A 100 0.79 -14.35 -8.98
N GLY A 101 1.69 -13.62 -9.64
CA GLY A 101 2.18 -13.97 -10.97
C GLY A 101 2.92 -15.31 -10.99
N LEU A 102 3.85 -15.54 -10.07
CA LEU A 102 4.62 -16.78 -9.95
C LEU A 102 3.73 -18.01 -9.72
N ASN A 103 2.58 -17.84 -9.04
CA ASN A 103 1.61 -18.91 -8.86
C ASN A 103 0.70 -19.16 -10.07
N ALA A 104 0.64 -18.21 -11.02
CA ALA A 104 -0.30 -18.23 -12.14
C ALA A 104 0.34 -18.67 -13.48
N ILE A 105 1.66 -18.56 -13.61
CA ILE A 105 2.38 -18.82 -14.87
C ILE A 105 3.20 -20.11 -14.79
N ASP A 106 3.59 -20.65 -15.95
CA ASP A 106 4.48 -21.80 -16.05
C ASP A 106 5.90 -21.43 -15.59
N THR A 107 6.56 -22.33 -14.84
CA THR A 107 7.94 -22.14 -14.37
C THR A 107 8.97 -22.07 -15.51
N ASN A 108 8.64 -22.58 -16.69
CA ASN A 108 9.48 -22.53 -17.89
C ASN A 108 9.25 -21.24 -18.71
N ASP A 109 8.28 -20.40 -18.34
CA ASP A 109 8.07 -19.10 -18.99
C ASP A 109 9.31 -18.22 -18.75
N PRO A 110 9.94 -17.64 -19.79
CA PRO A 110 11.08 -16.74 -19.63
C PRO A 110 10.84 -15.57 -18.67
N ALA A 111 9.59 -15.11 -18.56
CA ALA A 111 9.19 -14.03 -17.68
C ALA A 111 9.05 -14.47 -16.21
N TYR A 112 9.09 -15.78 -15.90
CA TYR A 112 9.13 -16.30 -14.53
C TYR A 112 10.32 -15.75 -13.75
N VAL A 113 11.51 -15.80 -14.37
CA VAL A 113 12.74 -15.25 -13.79
C VAL A 113 12.61 -13.75 -13.55
N THR A 114 11.92 -13.02 -14.43
CA THR A 114 11.74 -11.57 -14.27
C THR A 114 10.85 -11.23 -13.07
N LEU A 115 9.78 -12.00 -12.84
CA LEU A 115 8.93 -11.85 -11.64
C LEU A 115 9.69 -12.20 -10.37
N GLN A 116 10.53 -13.25 -10.40
CA GLN A 116 11.35 -13.62 -9.27
C GLN A 116 12.36 -12.53 -8.91
N LEU A 117 13.07 -11.98 -9.91
CA LEU A 117 14.00 -10.87 -9.70
C LEU A 117 13.29 -9.62 -9.15
N ALA A 118 12.12 -9.27 -9.69
CA ALA A 118 11.34 -8.13 -9.19
C ALA A 118 10.88 -8.31 -7.73
N LYS A 119 10.54 -9.55 -7.35
CA LYS A 119 10.22 -9.90 -5.97
C LYS A 119 11.44 -9.79 -5.06
N GLU A 120 12.56 -10.41 -5.42
CA GLU A 120 13.79 -10.43 -4.63
C GLU A 120 14.34 -9.01 -4.42
N ASP A 121 14.29 -8.17 -5.46
CA ASP A 121 14.63 -6.75 -5.37
C ASP A 121 13.72 -6.03 -4.37
N ALA A 122 12.40 -6.22 -4.46
CA ALA A 122 11.46 -5.61 -3.53
C ALA A 122 11.65 -6.09 -2.07
N GLU A 123 11.95 -7.36 -1.84
CA GLU A 123 12.26 -7.92 -0.51
C GLU A 123 13.55 -7.33 0.07
N HIS A 124 14.59 -7.23 -0.76
CA HIS A 124 15.85 -6.60 -0.38
C HIS A 124 15.65 -5.10 -0.07
N HIS A 125 14.88 -4.39 -0.87
CA HIS A 125 14.54 -2.99 -0.59
C HIS A 125 13.65 -2.83 0.65
N ALA A 126 12.73 -3.75 0.92
CA ALA A 126 11.86 -3.70 2.08
C ALA A 126 12.61 -4.00 3.39
N SER A 127 13.63 -4.87 3.34
CA SER A 127 14.50 -5.15 4.49
C SER A 127 15.50 -4.03 4.80
N LYS A 128 15.77 -3.14 3.84
CA LYS A 128 16.53 -1.92 4.09
C LYS A 128 15.69 -0.92 4.86
N HIS A 129 15.89 -0.87 6.17
CA HIS A 129 15.41 0.22 7.02
C HIS A 129 16.21 1.51 6.74
N VAL A 130 15.79 2.26 5.71
CA VAL A 130 16.30 3.61 5.49
C VAL A 130 15.55 4.56 6.44
N ASP A 131 16.18 4.88 7.56
CA ASP A 131 15.75 6.00 8.40
C ASP A 131 16.13 7.30 7.71
N PHE A 132 15.33 7.72 6.73
CA PHE A 132 15.62 8.91 5.89
C PHE A 132 15.79 10.17 6.74
N ILE A 133 15.20 10.20 7.94
CA ILE A 133 15.36 11.28 8.91
C ILE A 133 16.81 11.46 9.36
N LYS A 134 17.63 10.39 9.37
CA LYS A 134 19.08 10.49 9.63
C LYS A 134 19.85 11.21 8.53
N GLN A 135 19.31 11.26 7.32
CA GLN A 135 19.98 11.84 6.15
C GLN A 135 19.59 13.31 5.93
N LEU A 136 18.58 13.80 6.63
CA LEU A 136 18.13 15.17 6.52
C LEU A 136 18.87 16.06 7.54
N PRO A 137 19.21 17.31 7.18
CA PRO A 137 19.67 18.28 8.15
C PRO A 137 18.64 18.46 9.26
N VAL A 138 19.10 18.46 10.52
CA VAL A 138 18.22 18.59 11.69
C VAL A 138 17.29 19.80 11.58
N GLU A 139 17.80 20.92 11.07
CA GLU A 139 17.02 22.14 10.87
C GLU A 139 15.84 21.94 9.92
N VAL A 140 16.01 21.21 8.81
CA VAL A 140 14.93 20.92 7.86
C VAL A 140 13.85 20.06 8.54
N VAL A 141 14.27 19.08 9.34
CA VAL A 141 13.36 18.21 10.07
C VAL A 141 12.54 18.99 11.10
N THR A 142 13.21 19.77 11.95
CA THR A 142 12.57 20.43 13.10
C THR A 142 11.78 21.69 12.73
N THR A 143 12.25 22.46 11.75
CA THR A 143 11.63 23.75 11.38
C THR A 143 10.63 23.67 10.24
N THR A 144 10.70 22.62 9.42
CA THR A 144 9.85 22.50 8.22
C THR A 144 8.96 21.26 8.29
N LEU A 145 9.55 20.07 8.38
CA LEU A 145 8.79 18.82 8.26
C LEU A 145 7.89 18.56 9.46
N ILE A 146 8.40 18.71 10.69
CA ILE A 146 7.62 18.50 11.91
C ILE A 146 6.43 19.46 11.96
N PRO A 147 6.59 20.80 11.80
CA PRO A 147 5.44 21.71 11.80
C PRO A 147 4.40 21.39 10.72
N MET A 148 4.84 21.03 9.52
CA MET A 148 3.93 20.69 8.40
C MET A 148 3.08 19.44 8.68
N LEU A 149 3.61 18.46 9.42
CA LEU A 149 2.93 17.19 9.72
C LEU A 149 2.18 17.22 11.06
N ALA A 150 2.73 17.91 12.06
CA ALA A 150 2.21 17.96 13.41
C ALA A 150 1.12 19.03 13.60
N ASN A 151 0.98 19.96 12.65
CA ASN A 151 -0.16 20.86 12.40
C ASN A 151 -0.97 21.30 13.65
N ASP A 152 -0.29 21.63 14.76
CA ASP A 152 -0.78 22.01 16.09
C ASP A 152 -1.98 21.27 16.72
N LEU A 153 -2.60 20.33 16.01
CA LEU A 153 -3.82 19.65 16.40
C LEU A 153 -3.52 18.60 17.48
N PRO A 154 -4.40 18.47 18.49
CA PRO A 154 -4.22 17.45 19.50
C PRO A 154 -4.29 16.05 18.88
N LEU A 155 -3.40 15.18 19.34
CA LEU A 155 -3.33 13.78 18.90
C LEU A 155 -4.48 12.99 19.53
N PRO A 156 -5.20 12.16 18.75
CA PRO A 156 -6.21 11.28 19.32
C PRO A 156 -5.55 10.21 20.20
N SER A 157 -6.02 10.08 21.44
CA SER A 157 -5.51 9.09 22.40
C SER A 157 -5.81 7.63 22.04
N LEU A 158 -6.91 7.38 21.32
CA LEU A 158 -7.39 6.03 20.98
C LEU A 158 -6.81 5.48 19.67
N THR A 159 -6.36 6.36 18.78
CA THR A 159 -5.86 5.96 17.45
C THR A 159 -4.36 6.19 17.40
N PRO A 160 -3.54 5.16 17.13
CA PRO A 160 -2.11 5.35 17.08
C PRO A 160 -1.68 6.40 16.06
N CYS A 161 -1.01 7.47 16.52
CA CYS A 161 -0.48 8.49 15.61
C CYS A 161 0.63 7.89 14.74
N PRO A 162 0.42 7.71 13.41
CA PRO A 162 1.39 7.01 12.57
C PRO A 162 2.75 7.74 12.54
N TYR A 163 2.73 9.06 12.68
CA TYR A 163 3.94 9.88 12.70
C TYR A 163 4.88 9.54 13.86
N LEU A 164 4.38 9.17 15.05
CA LEU A 164 5.23 8.80 16.19
C LEU A 164 5.89 7.41 16.05
N HIS A 165 5.56 6.68 14.99
CA HIS A 165 6.01 5.32 14.73
C HIS A 165 6.91 5.19 13.49
N VAL A 166 7.29 6.30 12.85
CA VAL A 166 8.16 6.30 11.65
C VAL A 166 9.57 5.78 11.97
N SER A 167 10.24 6.40 12.94
CA SER A 167 11.53 5.93 13.49
C SER A 167 11.73 6.47 14.90
N ASN A 168 12.68 5.90 15.65
CA ASN A 168 13.00 6.42 16.98
C ASN A 168 13.57 7.84 16.89
N LEU A 169 14.46 8.10 15.93
CA LEU A 169 15.04 9.43 15.75
C LEU A 169 13.99 10.48 15.36
N TRP A 170 13.08 10.13 14.45
CA TRP A 170 11.96 11.00 14.09
C TRP A 170 11.09 11.36 15.29
N ARG A 171 10.77 10.36 16.12
CA ARG A 171 10.03 10.55 17.35
C ARG A 171 10.79 11.49 18.29
N ASP A 172 12.09 11.30 18.48
CA ASP A 172 12.91 12.15 19.33
C ASP A 172 12.91 13.60 18.84
N TYR A 173 13.02 13.82 17.52
CA TYR A 173 12.89 15.17 16.95
C TYR A 173 11.51 15.77 17.16
N ILE A 174 10.42 15.01 17.02
CA ILE A 174 9.08 15.50 17.34
C ILE A 174 9.02 15.92 18.80
N LEU A 175 9.48 15.06 19.72
CA LEU A 175 9.42 15.33 21.16
C LEU A 175 10.28 16.53 21.58
N GLN A 176 11.38 16.81 20.87
CA GLN A 176 12.24 17.97 21.11
C GLN A 176 11.71 19.26 20.47
N SER A 177 11.15 19.16 19.26
CA SER A 177 10.72 20.33 18.48
C SER A 177 9.32 20.79 18.86
N THR A 178 8.46 19.85 19.21
CA THR A 178 7.17 20.17 19.81
C THR A 178 7.42 20.56 21.25
N ASN A 179 6.80 21.64 21.70
CA ASN A 179 6.81 22.04 23.10
C ASN A 179 5.92 21.07 23.91
N GLY A 180 6.19 19.77 23.86
CA GLY A 180 5.35 18.70 24.37
C GLY A 180 4.24 18.23 23.44
N LEU A 181 3.78 16.99 23.67
CA LEU A 181 2.64 16.43 22.97
C LEU A 181 1.33 16.96 23.55
N ARG A 182 0.39 17.26 22.66
CA ARG A 182 -1.00 17.57 23.03
C ARG A 182 -1.87 16.38 22.66
N PHE A 183 -2.60 15.82 23.61
CA PHE A 183 -3.50 14.71 23.38
C PHE A 183 -4.94 15.08 23.69
N GLU A 184 -5.86 14.39 23.03
CA GLU A 184 -7.29 14.50 23.26
C GLU A 184 -7.91 13.13 23.49
N THR A 185 -8.75 13.04 24.53
CA THR A 185 -9.55 11.84 24.78
C THR A 185 -10.71 11.75 23.80
N GLY A 186 -10.96 10.57 23.23
CA GLY A 186 -12.06 10.37 22.29
C GLY A 186 -13.45 10.60 22.92
N ASP A 187 -14.44 10.90 22.07
CA ASP A 187 -15.83 11.18 22.46
C ASP A 187 -16.71 9.92 22.63
N LYS A 188 -16.14 8.71 22.47
CA LYS A 188 -16.90 7.47 22.40
C LYS A 188 -17.10 6.86 23.79
N GLU A 189 -18.35 6.59 24.15
CA GLU A 189 -18.79 5.83 25.35
C GLU A 189 -18.37 4.34 25.32
N GLU A 190 -17.53 3.93 24.37
CA GLU A 190 -17.19 2.53 24.13
C GLU A 190 -16.07 2.06 25.07
N GLU A 191 -16.50 1.46 26.17
CA GLU A 191 -15.81 0.49 27.04
C GLU A 191 -14.31 0.73 27.28
N GLU A 192 -14.08 1.22 28.50
CA GLU A 192 -12.94 1.11 29.43
C GLU A 192 -11.89 0.02 29.14
N ASP A 193 -11.30 0.02 27.95
CA ASP A 193 -10.16 -0.83 27.66
C ASP A 193 -8.87 -0.02 27.86
N PRO A 194 -8.12 -0.23 28.96
CA PRO A 194 -6.87 0.44 29.21
C PRO A 194 -5.80 0.16 28.12
N GLU A 195 -5.92 -0.91 27.32
CA GLU A 195 -5.04 -1.15 26.17
C GLU A 195 -5.26 -0.11 25.05
N LYS A 196 -6.47 0.46 24.94
CA LYS A 196 -6.80 1.47 23.90
C LYS A 196 -6.18 2.84 24.17
N CYS A 197 -5.78 3.15 25.41
CA CYS A 197 -5.02 4.37 25.75
C CYS A 197 -3.50 4.15 25.76
N SER A 198 -3.00 3.10 25.11
CA SER A 198 -1.57 2.79 25.04
C SER A 198 -0.69 3.96 24.59
N GLN A 199 -1.19 4.90 23.78
CA GLN A 199 -0.46 6.12 23.41
C GLN A 199 -0.27 7.07 24.59
N LEU A 200 -1.32 7.34 25.37
CA LEU A 200 -1.27 8.22 26.54
C LEU A 200 -0.28 7.69 27.58
N ILE A 201 -0.37 6.39 27.86
CA ILE A 201 0.52 5.69 28.79
C ILE A 201 1.96 5.75 28.30
N ARG A 202 2.18 5.39 27.02
CA ARG A 202 3.53 5.32 26.44
C ARG A 202 4.24 6.67 26.42
N PHE A 203 3.50 7.76 26.21
CA PHE A 203 4.06 9.09 26.04
C PHE A 203 3.82 10.01 27.23
N SER A 204 3.26 9.51 28.35
CA SER A 204 2.79 10.30 29.50
C SER A 204 3.76 11.40 29.93
N ARG A 205 5.06 11.07 30.02
CA ARG A 205 6.13 11.97 30.46
C ARG A 205 6.40 13.15 29.52
N HIS A 206 5.90 13.07 28.28
CA HIS A 206 6.08 14.08 27.23
C HIS A 206 4.77 14.79 26.89
N ILE A 207 3.66 14.46 27.56
CA ILE A 207 2.37 15.12 27.37
C ILE A 207 2.40 16.44 28.13
N LYS A 208 2.10 17.54 27.43
CA LYS A 208 1.97 18.88 28.03
C LYS A 208 0.53 19.36 28.15
N SER A 209 -0.32 18.97 27.21
CA SER A 209 -1.74 19.32 27.25
C SER A 209 -2.55 18.05 27.03
N LEU A 210 -3.50 17.77 27.91
CA LEU A 210 -4.42 16.63 27.79
C LEU A 210 -5.85 17.16 27.81
N HIS A 211 -6.50 17.24 26.66
CA HIS A 211 -7.89 17.66 26.60
C HIS A 211 -8.81 16.47 26.85
N VAL A 212 -9.55 16.51 27.96
CA VAL A 212 -10.50 15.45 28.33
C VAL A 212 -11.92 15.86 27.90
N ARG A 213 -12.38 15.36 26.75
CA ARG A 213 -13.71 15.71 26.21
C ARG A 213 -14.87 15.06 26.98
N ARG A 214 -14.86 13.73 27.08
CA ARG A 214 -15.90 12.95 27.76
C ARG A 214 -15.32 11.66 28.34
N TYR A 215 -15.09 11.65 29.64
CA TYR A 215 -15.14 10.42 30.43
C TYR A 215 -16.17 10.61 31.55
N SER A 216 -17.15 9.73 31.53
CA SER A 216 -18.36 9.74 32.34
C SER A 216 -18.26 8.67 33.43
N LYS A 217 -18.00 9.11 34.68
CA LYS A 217 -18.05 8.32 35.93
C LYS A 217 -16.98 7.23 36.07
N GLY A 218 -16.44 7.09 37.29
CA GLY A 218 -15.44 6.06 37.65
C GLY A 218 -14.10 6.65 38.14
N THR A 219 -13.14 5.77 38.45
CA THR A 219 -11.78 6.13 38.91
C THR A 219 -10.77 6.25 37.78
N TRP A 220 -11.14 5.98 36.53
CA TRP A 220 -10.22 5.88 35.37
C TRP A 220 -9.21 7.02 35.24
N LEU A 221 -9.66 8.28 35.33
CA LEU A 221 -8.74 9.43 35.20
C LEU A 221 -7.75 9.48 36.37
N SER A 222 -8.22 9.15 37.58
CA SER A 222 -7.37 9.03 38.77
C SER A 222 -6.41 7.85 38.65
N ASP A 223 -6.85 6.72 38.10
CA ASP A 223 -6.04 5.53 37.87
C ASP A 223 -4.96 5.80 36.81
N LEU A 224 -5.31 6.54 35.75
CA LEU A 224 -4.38 6.98 34.71
C LEU A 224 -3.28 7.87 35.31
N PHE A 225 -3.62 8.88 36.12
CA PHE A 225 -2.62 9.76 36.74
C PHE A 225 -1.79 9.08 37.83
N SER A 226 -2.40 8.19 38.61
CA SER A 226 -1.68 7.48 39.69
C SER A 226 -0.73 6.42 39.17
N SER A 227 -1.03 5.82 38.01
CA SER A 227 -0.26 4.71 37.43
C SER A 227 0.80 5.14 36.42
N ASN A 228 0.85 6.42 36.03
CA ASN A 228 1.72 6.90 34.95
C ASN A 228 2.38 8.24 35.30
N ASP A 229 3.55 8.47 34.71
CA ASP A 229 4.33 9.70 34.93
C ASP A 229 3.88 10.80 33.96
N PHE A 230 3.09 11.76 34.45
CA PHE A 230 2.67 12.97 33.73
C PHE A 230 3.45 14.22 34.17
N SER A 231 4.75 14.08 34.51
CA SER A 231 5.60 15.16 35.02
C SER A 231 5.70 16.41 34.13
N SER A 232 5.46 16.27 32.82
CA SER A 232 5.45 17.40 31.89
C SER A 232 4.09 18.06 31.70
N LEU A 233 3.00 17.53 32.29
CA LEU A 233 1.66 18.05 32.05
C LEU A 233 1.50 19.47 32.61
N GLN A 234 1.04 20.40 31.76
CA GLN A 234 0.85 21.82 32.08
C GLN A 234 -0.62 22.22 31.98
N GLU A 235 -1.38 21.58 31.10
CA GLU A 235 -2.77 21.90 30.81
C GLU A 235 -3.62 20.62 30.80
N LEU A 236 -4.79 20.67 31.45
CA LEU A 236 -5.80 19.61 31.52
C LEU A 236 -7.18 20.18 31.12
#